data_AF-A0A7W0UKG6-F1
#
_entry.id   AF-A0A7W0UKG6-F1
#
_cell.length_a   1.000
_cell.length_b   1.000
_cell.length_c   1.000
_cell.angle_alpha   90.00
_cell.angle_beta   90.00
_cell.angle_gamma   90.00
#
_symmetry.space_group_name_H-M   'P 1'
#
loop_
_entity.id
_entity.type
_entity.pdbx_description
1 polymer ?
#
loop_
_entity_poly.entity_id
_entity_poly.type
_entity_poly.pdbx_seq_one_letter_code
_entity_poly.pdbx_strand_id
1 'polypeptide(L)'
;MIARPVRPWFEPILWFVPSILTLLIGWALSGVFGLASIEISVLLAVAALILTLLLAIVRPIWYSDLLTKLGVFKSARPNDMVEAGIGRTFQNIRLFQNMSAIENVLVGMHTKLKANMIDALLSTPRNSREEREARKRARELLALVGLRGRDGVLARNLPYGDQRRLEVARALGSSPVLLLLDEPTAGMNPAETSQMMKLIGRLRSELGLTILLIEHDMRVVMGISDRITVLDHGEQIAEGTPEEVRRNPKVIEAYLGAPAT
;
A
#
# COMPACT_ATOMS: atom_id res chain seq x y z
N MET A 1 -7.53 -1.09 10.63
CA MET A 1 -6.43 -1.21 11.62
C MET A 1 -5.57 -2.41 11.28
N ILE A 2 -4.23 -2.27 11.32
CA ILE A 2 -3.32 -3.41 11.17
C ILE A 2 -3.39 -4.19 12.48
N ALA A 3 -4.17 -5.27 12.49
CA ALA A 3 -4.36 -6.13 13.65
C ALA A 3 -4.12 -7.58 13.23
N ARG A 4 -3.73 -8.43 14.19
CA ARG A 4 -3.64 -9.87 13.96
C ARG A 4 -5.01 -10.38 13.52
N PRO A 5 -5.10 -11.09 12.40
CA PRO A 5 -6.39 -11.60 11.95
C PRO A 5 -6.94 -12.57 12.98
N VAL A 6 -8.19 -12.37 13.38
CA VAL A 6 -8.89 -13.24 14.33
C VAL A 6 -9.93 -14.03 13.53
N ARG A 7 -9.80 -15.36 13.55
CA ARG A 7 -10.69 -16.30 12.85
C ARG A 7 -10.94 -15.99 11.36
N PRO A 8 -9.92 -15.68 10.55
CA PRO A 8 -10.11 -15.35 9.13
C PRO A 8 -10.69 -16.50 8.30
N TRP A 9 -10.56 -17.75 8.77
CA TRP A 9 -11.11 -18.97 8.17
C TRP A 9 -12.63 -19.08 8.30
N PHE A 10 -13.26 -18.28 9.19
CA PHE A 10 -14.69 -18.33 9.41
C PHE A 10 -15.49 -17.59 8.31
N GLU A 11 -14.87 -16.62 7.64
CA GLU A 11 -15.55 -15.86 6.58
C GLU A 11 -15.97 -16.73 5.38
N PRO A 12 -15.11 -17.61 4.81
CA PRO A 12 -15.54 -18.52 3.74
C PRO A 12 -16.73 -19.41 4.12
N ILE A 13 -16.85 -19.80 5.38
CA ILE A 13 -17.97 -20.61 5.87
C ILE A 13 -19.27 -19.79 5.83
N LEU A 14 -19.22 -18.52 6.22
CA LEU A 14 -20.38 -17.61 6.19
C LEU A 14 -20.94 -17.40 4.78
N TRP A 15 -20.13 -17.56 3.73
CA TRP A 15 -20.60 -17.42 2.34
C TRP A 15 -21.61 -18.50 1.93
N PHE A 16 -21.48 -19.70 2.50
CA PHE A 16 -22.35 -20.83 2.18
C PHE A 16 -23.60 -20.89 3.04
N VAL A 17 -23.65 -20.18 4.18
CA VAL A 17 -24.79 -20.23 5.12
C VAL A 17 -26.13 -19.87 4.44
N PRO A 18 -26.25 -18.78 3.65
CA PRO A 18 -27.51 -18.46 2.97
C PRO A 18 -27.94 -19.52 1.97
N SER A 19 -27.00 -20.07 1.20
CA SER A 19 -27.28 -21.13 0.22
C SER A 19 -27.73 -22.43 0.90
N ILE A 20 -27.06 -22.83 1.99
CA ILE A 20 -27.44 -24.02 2.78
C ILE A 20 -28.84 -23.83 3.38
N LEU A 21 -29.13 -22.66 3.97
CA LEU A 21 -30.45 -22.35 4.51
C LEU A 21 -31.54 -22.41 3.42
N THR A 22 -31.25 -21.89 2.23
CA THR A 22 -32.19 -21.91 1.11
C THR A 22 -32.52 -23.33 0.65
N LEU A 23 -31.51 -24.20 0.58
CA LEU A 23 -31.70 -25.63 0.26
C LEU A 23 -32.48 -26.36 1.36
N LEU A 24 -32.20 -26.09 2.63
CA LEU A 24 -32.92 -26.69 3.77
C LEU A 24 -34.39 -26.28 3.79
N ILE A 25 -34.69 -25.00 3.54
CA ILE A 25 -36.07 -24.49 3.44
C ILE A 25 -36.79 -25.13 2.24
N GLY A 26 -36.11 -25.22 1.09
CA GLY A 26 -36.66 -25.90 -0.09
C GLY A 26 -37.00 -27.37 0.16
N TRP A 27 -36.10 -28.10 0.81
CA TRP A 27 -36.33 -29.48 1.21
C TRP A 27 -37.52 -29.61 2.18
N ALA A 28 -37.62 -28.75 3.19
CA ALA A 28 -38.74 -28.76 4.13
C ALA A 28 -40.09 -28.47 3.46
N LEU A 29 -40.11 -27.54 2.48
CA LEU A 29 -41.32 -27.19 1.73
C LEU A 29 -41.71 -28.23 0.67
N SER A 30 -40.78 -29.10 0.27
CA SER A 30 -41.03 -30.14 -0.75
C SER A 30 -42.10 -31.15 -0.35
N GLY A 31 -42.28 -31.40 0.96
CA GLY A 31 -43.36 -32.23 1.48
C GLY A 31 -44.76 -31.62 1.27
N VAL A 32 -44.86 -30.31 1.06
CA VAL A 32 -46.13 -29.57 0.92
C VAL A 32 -46.39 -29.13 -0.52
N PHE A 33 -45.33 -28.72 -1.25
CA PHE A 33 -45.44 -28.11 -2.58
C PHE A 33 -44.87 -28.96 -3.72
N GLY A 34 -44.39 -30.18 -3.44
CA GLY A 34 -43.90 -31.13 -4.44
C GLY A 34 -42.51 -30.81 -5.01
N LEU A 35 -42.09 -31.57 -6.02
CA LEU A 35 -40.73 -31.53 -6.60
C LEU A 35 -40.34 -30.17 -7.21
N ALA A 36 -41.30 -29.37 -7.66
CA ALA A 36 -41.06 -28.03 -8.20
C ALA A 36 -40.42 -27.07 -7.17
N SER A 37 -40.69 -27.27 -5.88
CA SER A 37 -40.08 -26.47 -4.81
C SER A 37 -38.57 -26.73 -4.66
N ILE A 38 -38.09 -27.93 -5.02
CA ILE A 38 -36.67 -28.30 -4.94
C ILE A 38 -35.91 -27.58 -6.05
N GLU A 39 -36.40 -27.61 -7.29
CA GLU A 39 -35.76 -26.91 -8.42
C GLU A 39 -35.63 -25.39 -8.16
N ILE A 40 -36.70 -24.78 -7.65
CA ILE A 40 -36.70 -23.36 -7.28
C ILE A 40 -35.69 -23.09 -6.16
N SER A 41 -35.62 -23.96 -5.13
CA SER A 41 -34.68 -23.79 -4.03
C SER A 41 -33.21 -23.91 -4.45
N VAL A 42 -32.90 -24.80 -5.41
CA VAL A 42 -31.56 -24.95 -5.96
C VAL A 42 -31.16 -23.69 -6.74
N LEU A 43 -32.07 -23.17 -7.58
CA LEU A 43 -31.83 -21.93 -8.33
C LEU A 43 -31.57 -20.75 -7.39
N LEU A 44 -32.39 -20.60 -6.34
CA LEU A 44 -32.22 -19.56 -5.33
C LEU A 44 -30.93 -19.73 -4.53
N ALA A 45 -30.53 -20.96 -4.20
CA ALA A 45 -29.29 -21.23 -3.48
C ALA A 45 -28.05 -20.85 -4.29
N VAL A 46 -28.06 -21.10 -5.61
CA VAL A 46 -27.00 -20.69 -6.54
C VAL A 46 -26.96 -19.16 -6.66
N ALA A 47 -28.11 -18.51 -6.83
CA ALA A 47 -28.19 -17.05 -6.89
C ALA A 47 -27.67 -16.40 -5.59
N ALA A 48 -28.05 -16.95 -4.43
CA ALA A 48 -27.56 -16.51 -3.13
C ALA A 48 -26.04 -16.69 -3.00
N LEU A 49 -25.48 -17.80 -3.49
CA LEU A 49 -24.03 -18.04 -3.48
C LEU A 49 -23.29 -17.03 -4.35
N ILE A 50 -23.78 -16.77 -5.57
CA ILE A 50 -23.17 -15.76 -6.45
C ILE A 50 -23.21 -14.39 -5.78
N LEU A 51 -24.33 -14.01 -5.17
CA LEU A 51 -24.47 -12.75 -4.48
C LEU A 51 -23.52 -12.64 -3.27
N THR A 52 -23.39 -13.69 -2.44
CA THR A 52 -22.46 -13.68 -1.29
C THR A 52 -21.01 -13.62 -1.75
N LEU A 53 -20.65 -14.29 -2.84
CA LEU A 53 -19.32 -14.18 -3.45
C LEU A 53 -19.05 -12.77 -3.99
N LEU A 54 -20.02 -12.14 -4.66
CA LEU A 54 -19.89 -10.75 -5.11
C LEU A 54 -19.73 -9.78 -3.93
N LEU A 55 -20.49 -9.97 -2.86
CA LEU A 55 -20.35 -9.18 -1.62
C LEU A 55 -18.98 -9.39 -0.97
N ALA A 56 -18.44 -10.61 -1.00
CA ALA A 56 -17.11 -10.92 -0.48
C ALA A 56 -15.98 -10.27 -1.30
N ILE A 57 -16.19 -10.04 -2.60
CA ILE A 57 -15.27 -9.33 -3.50
C ILE A 57 -15.36 -7.82 -3.29
N VAL A 58 -16.57 -7.26 -3.37
CA VAL A 58 -16.82 -5.81 -3.29
C VAL A 58 -16.55 -5.29 -1.87
N ARG A 59 -16.83 -6.10 -0.85
CA ARG A 59 -16.68 -5.76 0.58
C ARG A 59 -17.24 -4.39 0.95
N PRO A 60 -18.56 -4.19 0.83
CA PRO A 60 -19.17 -2.96 1.29
C PRO A 60 -18.98 -2.79 2.82
N ILE A 61 -18.98 -1.54 3.29
CA ILE A 61 -18.66 -1.15 4.68
C ILE A 61 -19.52 -1.93 5.71
N TRP A 62 -20.81 -2.12 5.42
CA TRP A 62 -21.71 -2.86 6.30
C TRP A 62 -21.34 -4.34 6.45
N TYR A 63 -20.76 -4.95 5.41
CA TYR A 63 -20.32 -6.35 5.42
C TYR A 63 -19.03 -6.50 6.23
N SER A 64 -18.09 -5.55 6.13
CA SER A 64 -16.92 -5.54 7.02
C SER A 64 -17.29 -5.30 8.48
N ASP A 65 -18.27 -4.43 8.75
CA ASP A 65 -18.76 -4.19 10.11
C ASP A 65 -19.46 -5.42 10.70
N LEU A 66 -20.24 -6.15 9.88
CA LEU A 66 -20.86 -7.41 10.28
C LEU A 66 -19.83 -8.47 10.64
N LEU A 67 -18.80 -8.66 9.80
CA LEU A 67 -17.69 -9.58 10.10
C LEU A 67 -16.99 -9.22 11.41
N THR A 68 -16.76 -7.92 11.62
CA THR A 68 -16.16 -7.40 12.85
C THR A 68 -17.02 -7.71 14.08
N LYS A 69 -18.34 -7.51 14.00
CA LYS A 69 -19.30 -7.88 15.07
C LYS A 69 -19.34 -9.38 15.33
N LEU A 70 -19.13 -10.21 14.31
CA LEU A 70 -19.04 -11.67 14.42
C LEU A 70 -17.67 -12.16 14.92
N GLY A 71 -16.75 -11.25 15.27
CA GLY A 71 -15.42 -11.58 15.78
C GLY A 71 -14.44 -12.04 14.69
N VAL A 72 -14.75 -11.81 13.41
CA VAL A 72 -13.84 -12.03 12.29
C VAL A 72 -13.11 -10.74 11.98
N PHE A 73 -11.83 -10.70 12.33
CA PHE A 73 -10.95 -9.58 12.02
C PHE A 73 -9.98 -9.99 10.90
N LYS A 74 -9.87 -9.15 9.87
CA LYS A 74 -8.84 -9.26 8.85
C LYS A 74 -7.97 -8.01 8.88
N SER A 75 -6.68 -8.20 8.61
CA SER A 75 -5.77 -7.07 8.44
C SER A 75 -6.20 -6.21 7.24
N ALA A 76 -5.93 -4.92 7.31
CA ALA A 76 -6.16 -4.00 6.20
C ALA A 76 -5.45 -4.49 4.94
N ARG A 77 -6.11 -4.40 3.78
CA ARG A 77 -5.47 -4.68 2.50
C ARG A 77 -4.55 -3.51 2.13
N PRO A 78 -3.54 -3.72 1.27
CA PRO A 78 -2.69 -2.63 0.78
C PRO A 78 -3.48 -1.44 0.21
N ASN A 79 -4.60 -1.69 -0.48
CA ASN A 79 -5.47 -0.64 -1.01
C ASN A 79 -6.06 0.22 0.10
N ASP A 80 -6.56 -0.42 1.17
CA ASP A 80 -7.13 0.26 2.33
C ASP A 80 -6.04 1.11 3.06
N MET A 81 -4.76 0.68 3.01
CA MET A 81 -3.63 1.44 3.55
C MET A 81 -3.31 2.69 2.71
N VAL A 82 -3.35 2.59 1.39
CA VAL A 82 -3.13 3.74 0.49
C VAL A 82 -4.25 4.77 0.66
N GLU A 83 -5.50 4.32 0.80
CA GLU A 83 -6.63 5.21 1.11
C GLU A 83 -6.48 5.90 2.47
N ALA A 84 -5.93 5.19 3.47
CA ALA A 84 -5.58 5.76 4.77
C ALA A 84 -4.35 6.69 4.73
N GLY A 85 -3.73 6.89 3.56
CA GLY A 85 -2.59 7.80 3.38
C GLY A 85 -1.24 7.17 3.72
N ILE A 86 -1.09 5.85 3.65
CA ILE A 86 0.18 5.16 3.81
C ILE A 86 0.75 4.85 2.43
N GLY A 87 1.84 5.52 2.06
CA GLY A 87 2.63 5.24 0.87
C GLY A 87 3.80 4.31 1.20
N ARG A 88 4.17 3.41 0.29
CA ARG A 88 5.30 2.48 0.47
C ARG A 88 6.14 2.38 -0.80
N THR A 89 7.46 2.34 -0.65
CA THR A 89 8.39 1.87 -1.68
C THR A 89 8.82 0.43 -1.42
N PHE A 90 9.32 -0.26 -2.44
CA PHE A 90 9.73 -1.66 -2.32
C PHE A 90 11.24 -1.78 -2.43
N GLN A 91 11.83 -2.77 -1.75
CA GLN A 91 13.26 -3.07 -1.89
C GLN A 91 13.66 -3.33 -3.35
N ASN A 92 12.81 -4.00 -4.13
CA ASN A 92 12.98 -4.12 -5.57
C ASN A 92 12.12 -3.08 -6.28
N ILE A 93 12.70 -2.35 -7.23
CA ILE A 93 12.03 -1.29 -7.98
C ILE A 93 10.82 -1.87 -8.73
N ARG A 94 9.61 -1.51 -8.30
CA ARG A 94 8.37 -1.99 -8.92
C ARG A 94 7.77 -0.98 -9.88
N LEU A 95 8.56 -0.40 -10.78
CA LEU A 95 8.06 0.55 -11.79
C LEU A 95 7.44 -0.15 -12.99
N PHE A 96 6.51 0.54 -13.65
CA PHE A 96 6.01 0.13 -14.96
C PHE A 96 7.06 0.48 -16.01
N GLN A 97 7.89 -0.50 -16.34
CA GLN A 97 9.10 -0.33 -17.16
C GLN A 97 8.85 0.19 -18.58
N ASN A 98 7.67 -0.12 -19.14
CA ASN A 98 7.24 0.32 -20.47
C ASN A 98 6.39 1.59 -20.46
N MET A 99 6.24 2.22 -19.30
CA MET A 99 5.59 3.53 -19.17
C MET A 99 6.64 4.62 -18.97
N SER A 100 6.31 5.82 -19.40
CA SER A 100 7.09 7.02 -19.15
C SER A 100 7.12 7.39 -17.67
N ALA A 101 8.04 8.28 -17.29
CA ALA A 101 8.17 8.76 -15.93
C ALA A 101 6.87 9.45 -15.46
N ILE A 102 6.25 10.27 -16.31
CA ILE A 102 4.99 10.94 -15.95
C ILE A 102 3.84 9.94 -15.77
N GLU A 103 3.75 8.92 -16.63
CA GLU A 103 2.71 7.88 -16.52
C GLU A 103 2.85 7.07 -15.24
N ASN A 104 4.09 6.71 -14.85
CA ASN A 104 4.34 6.02 -13.58
C ASN A 104 3.81 6.83 -12.38
N VAL A 105 4.01 8.16 -12.37
CA VAL A 105 3.52 9.02 -11.30
C VAL A 105 1.99 9.13 -11.33
N LEU A 106 1.40 9.28 -12.53
CA LEU A 106 -0.07 9.35 -12.69
C LEU A 106 -0.77 8.09 -12.19
N VAL A 107 -0.19 6.90 -12.39
CA VAL A 107 -0.74 5.66 -11.83
C VAL A 107 -0.79 5.70 -10.30
N GLY A 108 0.22 6.30 -9.66
CA GLY A 108 0.23 6.51 -8.21
C GLY A 108 -0.84 7.48 -7.70
N MET A 109 -1.39 8.32 -8.57
CA MET A 109 -2.45 9.28 -8.25
C MET A 109 -3.86 8.71 -8.38
N HIS A 110 -4.02 7.46 -8.82
CA HIS A 110 -5.32 6.88 -9.15
C HIS A 110 -6.35 6.95 -8.01
N THR A 111 -5.91 6.82 -6.75
CA THR A 111 -6.79 6.91 -5.57
C THR A 111 -7.35 8.30 -5.30
N LYS A 112 -6.82 9.34 -5.96
CA LYS A 112 -7.27 10.73 -5.81
C LYS A 112 -8.10 11.23 -6.98
N LEU A 113 -8.14 10.48 -8.08
CA LEU A 113 -8.96 10.81 -9.25
C LEU A 113 -10.42 10.42 -8.96
N LYS A 114 -11.33 11.36 -9.21
CA LYS A 114 -12.77 11.22 -8.97
C LYS A 114 -13.56 10.92 -10.24
N ALA A 115 -12.93 10.98 -11.41
CA ALA A 115 -13.55 10.64 -12.69
C ALA A 115 -14.04 9.19 -12.68
N ASN A 116 -15.34 9.01 -12.86
CA ASN A 116 -15.93 7.69 -13.01
C ASN A 116 -15.73 7.17 -14.43
N MET A 117 -15.88 5.86 -14.64
CA MET A 117 -15.79 5.25 -15.98
C MET A 117 -16.76 5.90 -17.00
N ILE A 118 -17.91 6.38 -16.53
CA ILE A 118 -18.89 7.10 -17.35
C ILE A 118 -18.36 8.49 -17.77
N ASP A 119 -17.66 9.19 -16.88
CA ASP A 119 -17.06 10.50 -17.18
C ASP A 119 -15.93 10.38 -18.20
N ALA A 120 -15.17 9.29 -18.15
CA ALA A 120 -14.14 8.96 -19.13
C ALA A 120 -14.76 8.65 -20.51
N LEU A 121 -15.86 7.89 -20.55
CA LEU A 121 -16.54 7.54 -21.80
C LEU A 121 -17.20 8.76 -22.47
N LEU A 122 -17.82 9.64 -21.67
CA LEU A 122 -18.50 10.86 -22.16
C LEU A 122 -17.56 12.05 -22.34
N SER A 123 -16.25 11.90 -22.08
CA SER A 123 -15.24 12.95 -22.23
C SER A 123 -15.68 14.29 -21.63
N THR A 124 -16.25 14.26 -20.42
CA THR A 124 -16.84 15.46 -19.83
C THR A 124 -15.77 16.54 -19.59
N PRO A 125 -16.11 17.85 -19.65
CA PRO A 125 -15.16 18.92 -19.38
C PRO A 125 -14.50 18.83 -18.00
N ARG A 126 -15.19 18.19 -17.04
CA ARG A 126 -14.67 17.89 -15.70
C ARG A 126 -13.51 16.90 -15.76
N ASN A 127 -13.65 15.81 -16.52
CA ASN A 127 -12.59 14.81 -16.71
C ASN A 127 -11.34 15.45 -17.33
N SER A 128 -11.49 16.27 -18.36
CA SER A 128 -10.35 16.96 -18.99
C SER A 128 -9.65 17.95 -18.06
N ARG A 129 -10.38 18.63 -17.16
CA ARG A 129 -9.77 19.51 -16.15
C ARG A 129 -8.98 18.70 -15.11
N GLU A 130 -9.59 17.66 -14.58
CA GLU A 130 -8.95 16.78 -13.59
C GLU A 130 -7.68 16.12 -14.17
N GLU A 131 -7.72 15.67 -15.42
CA GLU A 131 -6.56 15.10 -16.10
C GLU A 131 -5.42 16.11 -16.29
N ARG A 132 -5.75 17.37 -16.61
CA ARG A 132 -4.75 18.46 -16.72
C ARG A 132 -4.13 18.77 -15.36
N GLU A 133 -4.92 18.81 -14.31
CA GLU A 133 -4.46 19.03 -12.94
C GLU A 133 -3.58 17.88 -12.46
N ALA A 134 -3.98 16.63 -12.72
CA ALA A 134 -3.20 15.45 -12.41
C ALA A 134 -1.85 15.46 -13.13
N ARG A 135 -1.83 15.78 -14.44
CA ARG A 135 -0.57 15.93 -15.18
C ARG A 135 0.30 17.05 -14.62
N LYS A 136 -0.27 18.22 -14.30
CA LYS A 136 0.47 19.33 -13.70
C LYS A 136 1.14 18.88 -12.39
N ARG A 137 0.38 18.23 -11.52
CA ARG A 137 0.86 17.73 -10.23
C ARG A 137 1.93 16.65 -10.40
N ALA A 138 1.76 15.74 -11.36
CA ALA A 138 2.77 14.74 -11.67
C ALA A 138 4.12 15.36 -12.07
N ARG A 139 4.10 16.45 -12.85
CA ARG A 139 5.34 17.19 -13.19
C ARG A 139 5.97 17.88 -11.99
N GLU A 140 5.17 18.43 -11.09
CA GLU A 140 5.66 19.01 -9.84
C GLU A 140 6.35 17.95 -8.97
N LEU A 141 5.77 16.75 -8.88
CA LEU A 141 6.38 15.62 -8.16
C LEU A 141 7.66 15.14 -8.83
N LEU A 142 7.69 15.02 -10.17
CA LEU A 142 8.92 14.70 -10.91
C LEU A 142 10.01 15.75 -10.66
N ALA A 143 9.66 17.04 -10.67
CA ALA A 143 10.61 18.11 -10.37
C ALA A 143 11.11 18.05 -8.92
N LEU A 144 10.24 17.75 -7.97
CA LEU A 144 10.58 17.59 -6.56
C LEU A 144 11.63 16.50 -6.34
N VAL A 145 11.47 15.35 -7.01
CA VAL A 145 12.43 14.25 -6.94
C VAL A 145 13.64 14.43 -7.87
N GLY A 146 13.81 15.58 -8.52
CA GLY A 146 14.98 15.86 -9.36
C GLY A 146 14.92 15.26 -10.79
N LEU A 147 13.76 14.80 -11.24
CA LEU A 147 13.51 14.26 -12.59
C LEU A 147 12.85 15.29 -13.53
N ARG A 148 13.08 16.58 -13.28
CA ARG A 148 12.50 17.65 -14.11
C ARG A 148 12.90 17.49 -15.58
N GLY A 149 11.91 17.56 -16.48
CA GLY A 149 12.13 17.46 -17.93
C GLY A 149 12.33 16.04 -18.45
N ARG A 150 12.18 15.02 -17.60
CA ARG A 150 12.26 13.60 -17.99
C ARG A 150 10.89 12.94 -18.15
N ASP A 151 9.84 13.75 -18.32
CA ASP A 151 8.45 13.34 -18.37
C ASP A 151 8.20 12.17 -19.34
N GLY A 152 8.73 12.26 -20.56
CA GLY A 152 8.55 11.27 -21.62
C GLY A 152 9.58 10.13 -21.64
N VAL A 153 10.52 10.10 -20.69
CA VAL A 153 11.53 9.03 -20.63
C VAL A 153 10.89 7.78 -20.05
N LEU A 154 11.04 6.64 -20.74
CA LEU A 154 10.59 5.34 -20.24
C LEU A 154 11.33 4.99 -18.94
N ALA A 155 10.61 4.43 -17.96
CA ALA A 155 11.18 4.08 -16.67
C ALA A 155 12.41 3.15 -16.79
N ARG A 156 12.39 2.20 -17.74
CA ARG A 156 13.52 1.29 -18.00
C ARG A 156 14.80 1.98 -18.52
N ASN A 157 14.66 3.17 -19.11
CA ASN A 157 15.77 3.93 -19.67
C ASN A 157 16.40 4.88 -18.63
N LEU A 158 15.80 5.00 -17.44
CA LEU A 158 16.37 5.81 -16.36
C LEU A 158 17.52 5.05 -15.67
N PRO A 159 18.60 5.73 -15.26
CA PRO A 159 19.59 5.19 -14.35
C PRO A 159 18.97 4.64 -13.06
N TYR A 160 19.66 3.72 -12.38
CA TYR A 160 19.13 3.05 -11.18
C TYR A 160 18.71 4.05 -10.07
N GLY A 161 19.54 5.03 -9.75
CA GLY A 161 19.18 6.09 -8.79
C GLY A 161 17.98 6.92 -9.21
N ASP A 162 17.81 7.18 -10.51
CA ASP A 162 16.65 7.89 -11.06
C ASP A 162 15.37 7.05 -11.01
N GLN A 163 15.46 5.74 -11.25
CA GLN A 163 14.33 4.83 -11.09
C GLN A 163 13.84 4.81 -9.63
N ARG A 164 14.76 4.81 -8.65
CA ARG A 164 14.40 4.91 -7.23
C ARG A 164 13.69 6.22 -6.90
N ARG A 165 14.19 7.34 -7.42
CA ARG A 165 13.54 8.65 -7.27
C ARG A 165 12.15 8.70 -7.92
N LEU A 166 11.98 8.04 -9.07
CA LEU A 166 10.69 7.89 -9.72
C LEU A 166 9.70 7.05 -8.87
N GLU A 167 10.18 6.00 -8.20
CA GLU A 167 9.34 5.21 -7.29
C GLU A 167 8.84 6.06 -6.11
N VAL A 168 9.70 6.91 -5.55
CA VAL A 168 9.30 7.90 -4.53
C VAL A 168 8.27 8.87 -5.08
N ALA A 169 8.46 9.43 -6.29
CA ALA A 169 7.48 10.33 -6.92
C ALA A 169 6.12 9.66 -7.12
N ARG A 170 6.11 8.39 -7.54
CA ARG A 170 4.87 7.60 -7.66
C ARG A 170 4.19 7.40 -6.31
N ALA A 171 4.94 7.07 -5.26
CA ALA A 171 4.38 6.93 -3.91
C ALA A 171 3.77 8.25 -3.41
N LEU A 172 4.44 9.37 -3.65
CA LEU A 172 3.95 10.72 -3.33
C LEU A 172 2.70 11.11 -4.14
N GLY A 173 2.47 10.50 -5.31
CA GLY A 173 1.25 10.69 -6.11
C GLY A 173 -0.03 10.38 -5.32
N SER A 174 0.03 9.43 -4.39
CA SER A 174 -1.09 9.07 -3.51
C SER A 174 -1.37 10.12 -2.42
N SER A 175 -0.55 11.16 -2.30
CA SER A 175 -0.55 12.16 -1.22
C SER A 175 -0.56 11.50 0.17
N PRO A 176 0.48 10.71 0.49
CA PRO A 176 0.55 9.99 1.76
C PRO A 176 0.81 10.95 2.92
N VAL A 177 0.30 10.60 4.11
CA VAL A 177 0.69 11.20 5.40
C VAL A 177 1.88 10.48 6.02
N LEU A 178 2.06 9.19 5.70
CA LEU A 178 3.17 8.34 6.11
C LEU A 178 3.80 7.67 4.89
N LEU A 179 5.10 7.86 4.69
CA LEU A 179 5.87 7.20 3.63
C LEU A 179 6.81 6.16 4.24
N LEU A 180 6.66 4.91 3.81
CA LEU A 180 7.52 3.80 4.19
C LEU A 180 8.61 3.61 3.14
N LEU A 181 9.87 3.71 3.56
CA LEU A 181 11.04 3.52 2.72
C LEU A 181 11.81 2.29 3.21
N ASP A 182 11.88 1.27 2.34
CA ASP A 182 12.48 -0.03 2.64
C ASP A 182 13.82 -0.14 1.88
N GLU A 183 14.93 0.08 2.59
CA GLU A 183 16.30 0.13 2.08
C GLU A 183 16.47 1.02 0.82
N PRO A 184 16.06 2.31 0.86
CA PRO A 184 16.09 3.18 -0.31
C PRO A 184 17.49 3.43 -0.88
N THR A 185 18.55 3.19 -0.12
CA THR A 185 19.94 3.42 -0.55
C THR A 185 20.66 2.16 -1.02
N ALA A 186 20.02 0.99 -0.95
CA ALA A 186 20.60 -0.27 -1.39
C ALA A 186 20.95 -0.25 -2.88
N GLY A 187 22.18 -0.64 -3.22
CA GLY A 187 22.68 -0.71 -4.60
C GLY A 187 23.05 0.64 -5.24
N MET A 188 23.03 1.74 -4.47
CA MET A 188 23.43 3.07 -4.94
C MET A 188 24.92 3.34 -4.74
N ASN A 189 25.50 4.17 -5.59
CA ASN A 189 26.83 4.73 -5.32
C ASN A 189 26.75 5.85 -4.24
N PRO A 190 27.87 6.24 -3.60
CA PRO A 190 27.85 7.24 -2.53
C PRO A 190 27.24 8.60 -2.91
N ALA A 191 27.39 9.02 -4.17
CA ALA A 191 26.81 10.26 -4.66
C ALA A 191 25.28 10.16 -4.81
N GLU A 192 24.78 9.05 -5.35
CA GLU A 192 23.35 8.73 -5.45
C GLU A 192 22.71 8.60 -4.06
N THR A 193 23.37 7.91 -3.13
CA THR A 193 22.95 7.82 -1.73
C THR A 193 22.81 9.23 -1.14
N SER A 194 23.83 10.08 -1.26
CA SER A 194 23.75 11.46 -0.75
C SER A 194 22.59 12.26 -1.37
N GLN A 195 22.32 12.09 -2.66
CA GLN A 195 21.18 12.73 -3.33
C GLN A 195 19.83 12.21 -2.81
N MET A 196 19.70 10.90 -2.60
CA MET A 196 18.48 10.31 -2.03
C MET A 196 18.25 10.82 -0.60
N MET A 197 19.30 10.92 0.20
CA MET A 197 19.22 11.42 1.58
C MET A 197 18.80 12.89 1.64
N LYS A 198 19.34 13.72 0.74
CA LYS A 198 18.89 15.11 0.59
C LYS A 198 17.42 15.18 0.17
N LEU A 199 16.98 14.30 -0.73
CA LEU A 199 15.57 14.22 -1.12
C LEU A 199 14.69 13.87 0.08
N ILE A 200 15.01 12.80 0.82
CA ILE A 200 14.24 12.39 2.02
C ILE A 200 14.16 13.52 3.04
N GLY A 201 15.29 14.19 3.33
CA GLY A 201 15.33 15.34 4.22
C GLY A 201 14.43 16.49 3.76
N ARG A 202 14.41 16.79 2.45
CA ARG A 202 13.51 17.80 1.86
C ARG A 202 12.05 17.40 1.93
N LEU A 203 11.71 16.13 1.69
CA LEU A 203 10.33 15.65 1.81
C LEU A 203 9.81 15.83 3.23
N ARG A 204 10.65 15.55 4.24
CA ARG A 204 10.33 15.78 5.64
C ARG A 204 10.15 17.26 5.94
N SER A 205 11.09 18.12 5.56
CA SER A 205 11.10 19.54 5.96
C SER A 205 10.13 20.42 5.16
N GLU A 206 10.03 20.22 3.84
CA GLU A 206 9.20 21.04 2.95
C GLU A 206 7.73 20.59 2.93
N LEU A 207 7.47 19.27 3.04
CA LEU A 207 6.10 18.73 2.99
C LEU A 207 5.53 18.31 4.34
N GLY A 208 6.33 18.34 5.42
CA GLY A 208 5.91 17.84 6.74
C GLY A 208 5.57 16.35 6.73
N LEU A 209 6.15 15.58 5.80
CA LEU A 209 5.82 14.18 5.60
C LEU A 209 6.41 13.32 6.72
N THR A 210 5.62 12.42 7.31
CA THR A 210 6.14 11.42 8.23
C THR A 210 6.80 10.31 7.42
N ILE A 211 8.05 9.97 7.74
CA ILE A 211 8.83 8.97 7.01
C ILE A 211 9.27 7.89 7.98
N LEU A 212 8.93 6.63 7.68
CA LEU A 212 9.50 5.46 8.34
C LEU A 212 10.54 4.85 7.40
N LEU A 213 11.79 4.86 7.84
CA LEU A 213 12.92 4.36 7.08
C LEU A 213 13.44 3.07 7.70
N ILE A 214 13.60 2.03 6.88
CA ILE A 214 14.30 0.80 7.23
C ILE A 214 15.62 0.81 6.45
N GLU A 215 16.74 0.83 7.18
CA GLU A 215 18.08 0.90 6.61
C GLU A 215 19.09 0.20 7.52
N HIS A 216 20.17 -0.30 6.93
CA HIS A 216 21.27 -0.93 7.64
C HIS A 216 22.56 -0.10 7.59
N ASP A 217 22.68 0.89 6.70
CA ASP A 217 23.83 1.82 6.72
C ASP A 217 23.67 2.82 7.87
N MET A 218 24.49 2.69 8.91
CA MET A 218 24.47 3.58 10.07
C MET A 218 24.75 5.05 9.72
N ARG A 219 25.54 5.35 8.68
CA ARG A 219 25.78 6.74 8.27
C ARG A 219 24.50 7.38 7.73
N VAL A 220 23.70 6.58 7.04
CA VAL A 220 22.42 6.97 6.47
C VAL A 220 21.42 7.20 7.61
N VAL A 221 21.18 6.19 8.44
CA VAL A 221 20.18 6.26 9.51
C VAL A 221 20.47 7.41 10.47
N MET A 222 21.73 7.60 10.87
CA MET A 222 22.12 8.66 11.81
C MET A 222 22.00 10.07 11.22
N GLY A 223 22.08 10.22 9.89
CA GLY A 223 22.11 11.52 9.23
C GLY A 223 20.76 12.18 8.99
N ILE A 224 19.66 11.40 8.98
CA ILE A 224 18.32 11.92 8.61
C ILE A 224 17.20 11.56 9.59
N SER A 225 17.45 10.64 10.53
CA SER A 225 16.42 10.16 11.45
C SER A 225 16.37 11.03 12.71
N ASP A 226 15.19 11.47 13.10
CA ASP A 226 15.00 12.15 14.39
C ASP A 226 14.98 11.15 15.56
N ARG A 227 14.54 9.92 15.30
CA ARG A 227 14.51 8.81 16.25
C ARG A 227 14.88 7.52 15.53
N ILE A 228 15.63 6.66 16.20
CA ILE A 228 16.10 5.37 15.68
C ILE A 228 15.64 4.28 16.62
N THR A 229 15.15 3.18 16.05
CA THR A 229 14.89 1.93 16.76
C THR A 229 15.78 0.85 16.15
N VAL A 230 16.54 0.15 16.97
CA VAL A 230 17.43 -0.93 16.53
C VAL A 230 16.85 -2.26 16.97
N LEU A 231 16.76 -3.20 16.02
CA LEU A 231 16.28 -4.55 16.24
C LEU A 231 17.43 -5.52 16.01
N ASP A 232 17.57 -6.51 16.90
CA ASP A 232 18.46 -7.65 16.75
C ASP A 232 17.68 -8.94 17.04
N HIS A 233 17.81 -9.95 16.19
CA HIS A 233 17.05 -11.20 16.26
C HIS A 233 15.52 -11.06 16.48
N GLY A 234 14.94 -9.95 16.02
CA GLY A 234 13.50 -9.65 16.18
C GLY A 234 13.13 -8.99 17.52
N GLU A 235 14.10 -8.73 18.38
CA GLU A 235 13.92 -8.00 19.63
C GLU A 235 14.49 -6.58 19.54
N GLN A 236 13.82 -5.64 20.20
CA GLN A 236 14.29 -4.26 20.28
C GLN A 236 15.45 -4.16 21.26
N ILE A 237 16.63 -3.78 20.77
CA ILE A 237 17.83 -3.63 21.60
C ILE A 237 18.09 -2.18 22.04
N ALA A 238 17.62 -1.20 21.25
CA ALA A 238 17.77 0.21 21.55
C ALA A 238 16.69 1.06 20.86
N GLU A 239 16.34 2.18 21.48
CA GLU A 239 15.58 3.27 20.87
C GLU A 239 16.04 4.61 21.46
N GLY A 240 16.14 5.63 20.62
CA GLY A 240 16.56 6.96 21.06
C GLY A 240 16.93 7.88 19.89
N THR A 241 17.58 8.99 20.19
CA THR A 241 18.18 9.86 19.17
C THR A 241 19.39 9.18 18.51
N PRO A 242 19.86 9.67 17.34
CA PRO A 242 21.10 9.20 16.73
C PRO A 242 22.29 9.14 17.69
N GLU A 243 22.47 10.15 18.53
CA GLU A 243 23.58 10.25 19.49
C GLU A 243 23.46 9.26 20.64
N GLU A 244 22.24 8.92 21.07
CA GLU A 244 21.97 7.92 22.11
C GLU A 244 22.21 6.51 21.58
N VAL A 245 21.66 6.20 20.40
CA VAL A 245 21.81 4.89 19.75
C VAL A 245 23.27 4.61 19.39
N ARG A 246 24.02 5.61 18.90
CA ARG A 246 25.45 5.46 18.59
C ARG A 246 26.30 5.11 19.80
N ARG A 247 25.91 5.55 21.01
CA ARG A 247 26.64 5.29 22.26
C ARG A 247 26.14 4.03 22.98
N ASN A 248 25.10 3.38 22.46
CA ASN A 248 24.51 2.22 23.12
C ASN A 248 25.44 0.99 22.96
N PRO A 249 25.90 0.37 24.07
CA PRO A 249 26.84 -0.75 24.01
C PRO A 249 26.26 -1.98 23.29
N LYS A 250 24.95 -2.26 23.43
CA LYS A 250 24.30 -3.38 22.73
C LYS A 250 24.28 -3.18 21.22
N VAL A 251 24.12 -1.94 20.76
CA VAL A 251 24.13 -1.59 19.33
C VAL A 251 25.53 -1.75 18.76
N ILE A 252 26.55 -1.30 19.51
CA ILE A 252 27.96 -1.45 19.13
C ILE A 252 28.33 -2.94 19.03
N GLU A 253 27.95 -3.74 20.02
CA GLU A 253 28.18 -5.19 20.05
C GLU A 253 27.49 -5.90 18.87
N ALA A 254 26.22 -5.57 18.59
CA ALA A 254 25.48 -6.15 17.47
C ALA A 254 26.07 -5.79 16.10
N TYR A 255 26.64 -4.58 15.92
CA TYR A 255 27.17 -4.11 14.63
C TYR A 255 28.66 -4.44 14.39
N LEU A 256 29.50 -4.44 15.44
CA LEU A 256 30.95 -4.67 15.32
C LEU A 256 31.37 -6.09 15.73
N GLY A 257 30.46 -6.86 16.35
CA GLY A 257 30.77 -8.10 17.03
C GLY A 257 31.38 -7.84 18.42
N ALA A 258 31.35 -8.87 19.28
CA ALA A 258 32.06 -8.82 20.55
C ALA A 258 33.56 -8.55 20.29
N PRO A 259 34.21 -7.66 21.06
CA PRO A 259 35.66 -7.53 20.98
C PRO A 259 36.27 -8.92 21.21
N ALA A 260 37.14 -9.35 20.29
CA ALA A 260 37.83 -10.62 20.42
C ALA A 260 38.57 -10.65 21.77
N THR A 261 38.05 -11.46 22.69
CA THR A 261 38.66 -11.78 23.99
C THR A 261 39.83 -12.73 23.80
#